data_AF-A0A183B701-F1
#
_entry.id   AF-A0A183B701-F1
#
_cell.length_a   1.000
_cell.length_b   1.000
_cell.length_c   1.000
_cell.angle_alpha   90.00
_cell.angle_beta   90.00
_cell.angle_gamma   90.00
#
_symmetry.space_group_name_H-M   'P 1'
#
loop_
_entity.id
_entity.type
_entity.pdbx_description
1 polymer ?
#
loop_
_entity_poly.entity_id
_entity_poly.type
_entity_poly.pdbx_seq_one_letter_code
_entity_poly.pdbx_strand_id
1 'polypeptide(L)'
;MCLIRLLPEKADPEGLVLVYVQTKRGTDALAHYLSQLNFPVASIHDDDRPQTYTNFDCCRGLDIPNVKHVINFDLPSDIEKYVHRIGLTGRVGQPGSATSLFSERNQNVIRDLVELLRESKQSIPPWFEARLTYSSGDSRRSKNNSAAKKTPSKLRFF
;
A
#
# COMPACT_ATOMS: atom_id res chain seq x y z
N MET A 1 -14.32 -0.95 6.15
CA MET A 1 -15.20 -0.99 4.95
C MET A 1 -14.49 -0.73 3.61
N CYS A 2 -13.37 0.01 3.53
CA CYS A 2 -12.76 0.35 2.23
C CYS A 2 -11.93 -0.80 1.59
N LEU A 3 -11.28 -1.65 2.40
CA LEU A 3 -10.36 -2.68 1.90
C LEU A 3 -11.07 -3.86 1.21
N ILE A 4 -12.21 -4.33 1.71
CA ILE A 4 -12.93 -5.47 1.10
C ILE A 4 -13.37 -5.13 -0.33
N ARG A 5 -13.74 -3.86 -0.59
CA ARG A 5 -14.09 -3.38 -1.94
C ARG A 5 -12.90 -3.31 -2.90
N LEU A 6 -11.68 -3.47 -2.39
CA LEU A 6 -10.45 -3.48 -3.16
C LEU A 6 -9.96 -4.89 -3.47
N LEU A 7 -10.48 -5.90 -2.78
CA LEU A 7 -10.13 -7.28 -3.06
C LEU A 7 -10.96 -7.76 -4.27
N PRO A 8 -10.35 -8.55 -5.17
CA PRO A 8 -11.09 -9.21 -6.23
C PRO A 8 -12.18 -10.09 -5.63
N GLU A 9 -13.19 -10.40 -6.44
CA GLU A 9 -14.21 -11.37 -6.07
C GLU A 9 -13.53 -12.69 -5.67
N LYS A 10 -14.09 -13.40 -4.68
CA LYS A 10 -13.48 -14.59 -4.03
C LYS A 10 -13.09 -15.74 -4.98
N ALA A 11 -13.38 -15.61 -6.27
CA ALA A 11 -13.31 -16.65 -7.28
C ALA A 11 -12.30 -16.36 -8.42
N ASP A 12 -11.36 -15.43 -8.27
CA ASP A 12 -10.22 -15.30 -9.21
C ASP A 12 -9.01 -16.11 -8.71
N PRO A 13 -8.87 -17.40 -9.09
CA PRO A 13 -7.77 -18.26 -8.64
C PRO A 13 -6.40 -17.83 -9.18
N GLU A 14 -6.35 -16.97 -10.20
CA GLU A 14 -5.10 -16.54 -10.85
C GLU A 14 -4.68 -15.13 -10.41
N GLY A 15 -5.49 -14.45 -9.60
CA GLY A 15 -5.28 -13.07 -9.18
C GLY A 15 -4.76 -12.94 -7.76
N LEU A 16 -3.44 -12.82 -7.60
CA LEU A 16 -2.86 -12.54 -6.29
C LEU A 16 -2.94 -11.04 -5.96
N VAL A 17 -3.34 -10.73 -4.73
CA VAL A 17 -3.32 -9.38 -4.16
C VAL A 17 -2.33 -9.33 -3.01
N LEU A 18 -1.39 -8.40 -3.10
CA LEU A 18 -0.39 -8.19 -2.06
C LEU A 18 -0.76 -6.95 -1.23
N VAL A 19 -0.95 -7.12 0.08
CA VAL A 19 -1.31 -6.03 0.98
C VAL A 19 -0.15 -5.71 1.92
N TYR A 20 0.39 -4.50 1.82
CA TYR A 20 1.43 -4.00 2.71
C TYR A 20 0.84 -3.30 3.93
N VAL A 21 1.22 -3.77 5.11
CA VAL A 21 0.84 -3.22 6.42
C VAL A 21 2.11 -2.88 7.19
N GLN A 22 2.11 -1.79 7.95
CA GLN A 22 3.33 -1.30 8.63
C GLN A 22 3.78 -2.18 9.79
N THR A 23 2.86 -2.88 10.47
CA THR A 23 3.16 -3.61 11.71
C THR A 23 2.76 -5.07 11.61
N LYS A 24 3.59 -5.96 12.18
CA LYS A 24 3.32 -7.41 12.30
C LYS A 24 1.94 -7.70 12.88
N ARG A 25 1.62 -7.07 14.01
CA ARG A 25 0.29 -7.17 14.66
C ARG A 25 -0.84 -6.74 13.73
N GLY A 26 -0.63 -5.69 12.94
CA GLY A 26 -1.61 -5.22 11.96
C GLY A 26 -1.81 -6.23 10.83
N THR A 27 -0.72 -6.81 10.32
CA THR A 27 -0.75 -7.87 9.30
C THR A 27 -1.53 -9.08 9.79
N ASP A 28 -1.23 -9.58 11.00
CA ASP A 28 -1.89 -10.75 11.59
C ASP A 28 -3.38 -10.48 11.84
N ALA A 29 -3.71 -9.30 12.39
CA ALA A 29 -5.10 -8.91 12.63
C ALA A 29 -5.89 -8.79 11.32
N LEU A 30 -5.27 -8.25 10.27
CA LEU A 30 -5.89 -8.15 8.96
C LEU A 30 -6.11 -9.53 8.33
N ALA A 31 -5.10 -10.40 8.39
CA ALA A 31 -5.21 -11.77 7.87
C ALA A 31 -6.30 -12.56 8.61
N HIS A 32 -6.36 -12.45 9.95
CA HIS A 32 -7.41 -13.07 10.74
C HIS A 32 -8.81 -12.56 10.33
N TYR A 33 -8.96 -11.24 10.16
CA TYR A 33 -10.22 -10.64 9.74
C TYR A 33 -10.65 -11.10 8.34
N LEU A 34 -9.72 -11.20 7.39
CA LEU A 34 -10.01 -11.69 6.02
C LEU A 34 -10.33 -13.19 6.02
N SER A 35 -9.65 -13.98 6.84
CA SER A 35 -9.91 -15.41 7.02
C SER A 35 -11.32 -15.66 7.59
N GLN A 36 -11.76 -14.87 8.57
CA GLN A 36 -13.14 -14.91 9.09
C GLN A 36 -14.20 -14.61 8.03
N LEU A 37 -13.85 -13.83 7.01
CA LEU A 37 -14.69 -13.54 5.85
C LEU A 37 -14.53 -14.59 4.74
N ASN A 38 -13.88 -15.73 4.99
CA ASN A 38 -13.60 -16.81 4.05
C ASN A 38 -12.79 -16.36 2.82
N PHE A 39 -11.84 -15.43 2.98
CA PHE A 39 -10.83 -15.17 1.94
C PHE A 39 -9.61 -16.07 2.16
N PRO A 40 -9.03 -16.66 1.09
CA PRO A 40 -7.73 -17.31 1.17
C PRO A 40 -6.65 -16.25 1.41
N VAL A 41 -6.02 -16.26 2.59
CA VAL A 41 -5.05 -15.25 2.99
C VAL A 41 -3.88 -15.87 3.74
N ALA A 42 -2.69 -15.37 3.48
CA ALA A 42 -1.47 -15.68 4.23
C ALA A 42 -0.83 -14.37 4.71
N SER A 43 -0.31 -14.38 5.94
CA SER A 43 0.50 -13.30 6.50
C SER A 43 1.97 -13.68 6.42
N ILE A 44 2.83 -12.77 5.95
CA ILE A 44 4.29 -12.94 5.86
C ILE A 44 4.93 -11.77 6.61
N HIS A 45 5.93 -12.06 7.45
CA HIS A 45 6.69 -11.05 8.19
C HIS A 45 8.17 -11.09 7.83
N ASP A 46 8.86 -9.96 7.93
CA ASP A 46 10.28 -9.83 7.56
C ASP A 46 11.22 -10.68 8.44
N ASP A 47 10.83 -10.93 9.70
CA ASP A 47 11.56 -11.78 10.65
C ASP A 47 11.32 -13.29 10.45
N ASP A 48 10.42 -13.68 9.54
CA ASP A 48 10.15 -15.09 9.26
C ASP A 48 11.36 -15.68 8.51
N ARG A 49 12.21 -16.38 9.27
CA ARG A 49 13.52 -16.91 8.86
C ARG A 49 13.46 -17.72 7.56
N PRO A 50 14.57 -17.79 6.80
CA PRO A 50 14.63 -18.53 5.56
C PRO A 50 14.45 -20.05 5.61
N GLN A 51 14.26 -20.65 6.78
CA GLN A 51 14.11 -22.10 6.92
C GLN A 51 12.69 -22.60 6.65
N THR A 52 11.70 -21.71 6.57
CA THR A 52 10.34 -22.03 6.14
C THR A 52 10.18 -21.98 4.61
N TYR A 53 11.23 -21.57 3.92
CA TYR A 53 11.31 -21.45 2.46
C TYR A 53 11.90 -22.72 1.82
N THR A 54 11.50 -23.91 2.26
CA THR A 54 11.80 -25.13 1.47
C THR A 54 10.90 -25.26 0.24
N ASN A 55 9.85 -24.41 0.14
CA ASN A 55 8.97 -24.33 -1.03
C ASN A 55 8.95 -22.95 -1.71
N PHE A 56 9.61 -21.93 -1.16
CA PHE A 56 9.54 -20.55 -1.68
C PHE A 56 10.84 -19.79 -1.42
N ASP A 57 11.87 -19.93 -2.27
CA ASP A 57 13.17 -19.23 -2.20
C ASP A 57 13.03 -17.69 -2.12
N CYS A 58 12.79 -17.17 -0.93
CA CYS A 58 12.28 -15.80 -0.73
C CYS A 58 13.35 -14.79 -0.28
N CYS A 59 14.55 -15.24 0.10
CA CYS A 59 15.59 -14.35 0.66
C CYS A 59 16.61 -13.84 -0.37
N ARG A 60 16.38 -14.07 -1.67
CA ARG A 60 17.07 -13.41 -2.78
C ARG A 60 16.08 -13.18 -3.92
N GLY A 61 15.14 -12.26 -3.76
CA GLY A 61 14.07 -12.05 -4.73
C GLY A 61 12.86 -12.94 -4.44
N LEU A 62 11.98 -12.44 -3.57
CA LEU A 62 10.61 -12.89 -3.45
C LEU A 62 9.88 -12.57 -4.77
N ASP A 63 10.13 -13.37 -5.79
CA ASP A 63 9.35 -13.37 -7.01
C ASP A 63 8.00 -14.00 -6.68
N ILE A 64 7.01 -13.18 -6.29
CA ILE A 64 5.61 -13.61 -6.26
C ILE A 64 5.12 -13.45 -7.70
N PRO A 65 5.08 -14.52 -8.51
CA PRO A 65 4.57 -14.40 -9.86
C PRO A 65 3.10 -14.00 -9.80
N ASN A 66 2.67 -13.16 -10.74
CA ASN A 66 1.25 -12.86 -11.00
C ASN A 66 0.51 -12.04 -9.91
N VAL A 67 1.19 -11.10 -9.25
CA VAL A 67 0.49 -10.08 -8.44
C VAL A 67 -0.31 -9.15 -9.36
N LYS A 68 -1.64 -9.28 -9.36
CA LYS A 68 -2.56 -8.41 -10.14
C LYS A 68 -2.80 -7.07 -9.46
N HIS A 69 -2.77 -7.05 -8.13
CA HIS A 69 -3.02 -5.83 -7.35
C HIS A 69 -2.08 -5.70 -6.16
N VAL A 70 -1.38 -4.58 -6.05
CA VAL A 70 -0.65 -4.18 -4.83
C VAL A 70 -1.47 -3.16 -4.04
N ILE A 71 -1.72 -3.42 -2.77
CA ILE A 71 -2.42 -2.51 -1.87
C ILE A 71 -1.46 -2.05 -0.76
N ASN A 72 -1.09 -0.77 -0.75
CA ASN A 72 -0.44 -0.15 0.39
C ASN A 72 -1.50 0.27 1.41
N PHE A 73 -1.77 -0.60 2.40
CA PHE A 73 -2.64 -0.25 3.51
C PHE A 73 -1.99 0.85 4.37
N ASP A 74 -0.68 0.73 4.58
CA ASP A 74 0.16 1.79 5.12
C ASP A 74 1.22 2.19 4.10
N LEU A 75 1.23 3.46 3.72
CA LEU A 75 2.26 4.02 2.85
C LEU A 75 3.64 3.93 3.53
N PRO A 76 4.69 3.53 2.78
CA PRO A 76 6.04 3.55 3.32
C PRO A 76 6.48 5.00 3.56
N SER A 77 7.41 5.19 4.50
CA SER A 77 7.99 6.51 4.80
C SER A 77 9.01 6.99 3.76
N ASP A 78 9.26 6.20 2.72
CA ASP A 78 10.29 6.40 1.70
C ASP A 78 9.71 6.07 0.31
N ILE A 79 10.00 6.93 -0.68
CA ILE A 79 9.51 6.79 -2.05
C ILE A 79 10.17 5.61 -2.79
N GLU A 80 11.44 5.30 -2.52
CA GLU A 80 12.11 4.15 -3.14
C GLU A 80 11.42 2.85 -2.73
N LYS A 81 11.06 2.73 -1.45
CA LYS A 81 10.26 1.60 -0.95
C LYS A 81 8.89 1.55 -1.60
N TYR A 82 8.25 2.70 -1.84
CA TYR A 82 6.98 2.76 -2.54
C TYR A 82 7.09 2.20 -3.97
N VAL A 83 8.09 2.65 -4.73
CA VAL A 83 8.37 2.17 -6.09
C VAL A 83 8.62 0.66 -6.10
N HIS A 84 9.46 0.15 -5.20
CA HIS A 84 9.72 -1.28 -5.08
C HIS A 84 8.45 -2.11 -4.80
N ARG A 85 7.52 -1.60 -3.99
CA ARG A 85 6.26 -2.29 -3.69
C ARG A 85 5.35 -2.36 -4.90
N ILE A 86 5.14 -1.24 -5.60
CA ILE A 86 4.26 -1.22 -6.79
C ILE A 86 4.90 -1.92 -7.99
N GLY A 87 6.23 -2.04 -8.04
CA GLY A 87 6.96 -2.78 -9.06
C GLY A 87 6.76 -4.30 -9.03
N LEU A 88 6.03 -4.83 -8.04
CA LEU A 88 5.65 -6.25 -7.97
C LEU A 88 4.45 -6.60 -8.86
N THR A 89 3.71 -5.61 -9.36
CA THR A 89 2.58 -5.80 -10.28
C THR A 89 2.91 -5.28 -11.68
N GLY A 90 2.12 -5.66 -12.69
CA GLY A 90 2.25 -5.13 -14.05
C GLY A 90 3.38 -5.76 -14.86
N ARG A 91 3.37 -7.10 -14.98
CA ARG A 91 4.31 -7.84 -15.84
C ARG A 91 3.80 -7.95 -17.28
N VAL A 92 4.72 -8.22 -18.21
CA VAL A 92 4.46 -8.33 -19.65
C VAL A 92 3.24 -9.25 -19.90
N GLY A 93 2.16 -8.66 -20.43
CA GLY A 93 0.93 -9.37 -20.78
C GLY A 93 -0.24 -9.23 -19.78
N GLN A 94 -0.05 -8.65 -18.59
CA GLN A 94 -1.12 -8.44 -17.60
C GLN A 94 -1.08 -7.01 -17.03
N PRO A 95 -2.15 -6.20 -17.17
CA PRO A 95 -2.20 -4.89 -16.55
C PRO A 95 -2.23 -5.04 -15.02
N GLY A 96 -1.20 -4.54 -14.36
CA GLY A 96 -1.11 -4.50 -12.91
C GLY A 96 -1.81 -3.29 -12.35
N SER A 97 -2.33 -3.41 -11.13
CA SER A 97 -2.95 -2.29 -10.42
C SER A 97 -2.33 -2.05 -9.06
N ALA A 98 -2.28 -0.80 -8.62
CA ALA A 98 -1.83 -0.45 -7.28
C ALA A 98 -2.83 0.49 -6.59
N THR A 99 -2.90 0.42 -5.26
CA THR A 99 -3.75 1.31 -4.49
C THR A 99 -3.10 1.60 -3.16
N SER A 100 -3.07 2.87 -2.78
CA SER A 100 -2.46 3.31 -1.55
C SER A 100 -3.45 4.08 -0.70
N LEU A 101 -3.51 3.73 0.58
CA LEU A 101 -4.28 4.46 1.57
C LEU A 101 -3.41 5.55 2.17
N PHE A 102 -3.83 6.79 2.00
CA PHE A 102 -3.11 7.95 2.50
C PHE A 102 -3.68 8.42 3.84
N SER A 103 -2.77 8.77 4.77
CA SER A 103 -3.09 9.38 6.06
C SER A 103 -2.21 10.60 6.31
N GLU A 104 -2.61 11.46 7.25
CA GLU A 104 -1.88 12.68 7.64
C GLU A 104 -0.49 12.39 8.23
N ARG A 105 -0.20 11.14 8.60
CA ARG A 105 1.13 10.71 9.07
C ARG A 105 2.14 10.54 7.92
N ASN A 106 1.68 10.52 6.66
CA ASN A 106 2.49 10.26 5.47
C ASN A 106 2.84 11.56 4.70
N GLN A 107 2.82 12.72 5.38
CA GLN A 107 3.13 14.02 4.76
C GLN A 107 4.58 14.09 4.26
N ASN A 108 5.49 13.33 4.86
CA ASN A 108 6.90 13.32 4.47
C ASN A 108 7.13 12.81 3.03
N VAL A 109 6.29 11.89 2.53
CA VAL A 109 6.42 11.29 1.20
C VAL A 109 5.52 11.94 0.14
N ILE A 110 4.73 12.94 0.52
CA ILE A 110 3.69 13.48 -0.36
C ILE A 110 4.26 14.20 -1.58
N ARG A 111 5.37 14.93 -1.39
CA ARG A 111 6.05 15.68 -2.46
C ARG A 111 6.55 14.72 -3.54
N ASP A 112 7.32 13.73 -3.12
CA ASP A 112 7.93 12.74 -4.01
C ASP A 112 6.84 11.89 -4.69
N LEU A 113 5.75 11.57 -3.96
CA LEU A 113 4.63 10.83 -4.54
C LEU A 113 3.89 11.66 -5.59
N VAL A 114 3.68 12.97 -5.39
CA VAL A 114 3.07 13.84 -6.41
C VAL A 114 3.97 13.94 -7.64
N GLU A 115 5.27 14.11 -7.45
CA GLU A 115 6.25 14.19 -8.53
C GLU A 115 6.24 12.91 -9.38
N LEU A 116 6.30 11.75 -8.72
CA LEU A 116 6.18 10.44 -9.37
C LEU A 116 4.89 10.28 -10.18
N LEU A 117 3.76 10.79 -9.65
CA LEU A 117 2.48 10.73 -10.36
C LEU A 117 2.44 11.64 -11.58
N ARG A 118 3.08 12.81 -11.52
CA ARG A 118 3.22 13.73 -12.66
C ARG A 118 4.07 13.10 -13.75
N GLU A 119 5.21 12.54 -13.39
CA GLU A 119 6.09 11.82 -14.33
C GLU A 119 5.37 10.64 -15.00
N SER A 120 4.56 9.92 -14.22
CA SER A 120 3.73 8.80 -14.69
C SER A 120 2.48 9.23 -15.47
N LYS A 121 2.25 10.53 -15.69
CA LYS A 121 1.08 11.13 -16.35
C LYS A 121 -0.26 10.69 -15.75
N GLN A 122 -0.29 10.45 -14.44
CA GLN A 122 -1.49 10.05 -13.71
C GLN A 122 -2.32 11.28 -13.29
N SER A 123 -3.65 11.14 -13.26
CA SER A 123 -4.52 12.21 -12.77
C SER A 123 -4.35 12.36 -11.25
N ILE A 124 -3.91 13.54 -10.82
CA ILE A 124 -3.70 13.83 -9.41
C ILE A 124 -4.96 14.44 -8.83
N PRO A 125 -5.58 13.84 -7.81
CA PRO A 125 -6.79 14.42 -7.23
C PRO A 125 -6.51 15.81 -6.63
N PRO A 126 -7.41 16.81 -6.80
CA PRO A 126 -7.20 18.15 -6.27
C PRO A 126 -6.97 18.18 -4.75
N TRP A 127 -7.62 17.28 -4.00
CA TRP A 127 -7.43 17.15 -2.55
C TRP A 127 -6.01 16.68 -2.16
N PHE A 128 -5.32 16.00 -3.08
CA PHE A 128 -3.97 15.51 -2.87
C PHE A 128 -2.94 16.60 -3.20
N GLU A 129 -3.12 17.33 -4.30
CA GLU A 129 -2.28 18.50 -4.62
C GLU A 129 -2.39 19.60 -3.57
N ALA A 130 -3.60 19.87 -3.06
CA ALA A 130 -3.82 20.86 -2.00
C ALA A 130 -3.02 20.58 -0.72
N ARG A 131 -2.61 19.32 -0.47
CA ARG A 131 -1.77 18.97 0.69
C ARG A 131 -0.30 19.39 0.51
N LEU A 132 0.19 19.55 -0.72
CA LEU A 132 1.52 20.12 -0.96
C LEU A 132 1.62 21.56 -0.47
N THR A 133 0.58 22.36 -0.74
CA THR A 133 0.52 23.76 -0.32
C THR A 133 0.52 23.93 1.20
N TYR A 134 -0.01 22.97 1.96
CA TYR A 134 0.05 23.00 3.43
C TYR A 134 1.44 22.65 3.98
N SER A 135 2.20 21.78 3.30
CA SER A 135 3.51 21.35 3.79
C SER A 135 4.62 22.40 3.59
N SER A 136 4.44 23.34 2.66
CA SER A 136 5.42 24.40 2.36
C SER A 136 5.27 25.66 3.23
N GLY A 137 4.32 25.69 4.16
CA GLY A 137 3.98 26.90 4.90
C GLY A 137 3.56 26.65 6.34
N ASP A 138 4.40 26.03 7.18
CA ASP A 138 4.33 26.30 8.62
C ASP A 138 5.59 25.89 9.41
N SER A 139 6.57 26.79 9.47
CA SER A 139 7.59 26.81 10.53
C SER A 139 7.25 27.83 11.63
N ARG A 140 5.96 28.12 11.85
CA ARG A 140 5.45 28.95 12.95
C ARG A 140 4.37 28.21 13.74
N ARG A 141 4.86 27.34 14.62
CA ARG A 141 4.38 27.15 16.01
C ARG A 141 2.90 27.53 16.24
N SER A 142 2.03 26.53 16.28
CA SER A 142 0.92 26.56 17.24
C SER A 142 0.53 25.14 17.66
N LYS A 143 0.80 24.84 18.94
CA LYS A 143 0.15 23.75 19.66
C LYS A 143 -1.36 24.01 19.57
N ASN A 144 -2.11 23.08 18.99
CA ASN A 144 -3.45 22.78 19.49
C ASN A 144 -3.86 21.34 19.15
N ASN A 145 -4.13 20.59 20.21
CA ASN A 145 -4.74 19.27 20.19
C ASN A 145 -6.12 19.35 19.56
N SER A 146 -6.39 18.50 18.56
CA SER A 146 -7.73 18.01 18.22
C SER A 146 -7.59 16.76 17.36
N ALA A 147 -7.74 15.60 18.00
CA ALA A 147 -7.75 14.30 17.35
C ALA A 147 -9.03 14.12 16.53
N ALA A 148 -9.04 14.62 15.29
CA ALA A 148 -10.05 14.27 14.30
C ALA A 148 -9.64 12.94 13.64
N LYS A 149 -10.32 11.84 14.00
CA LYS A 149 -10.22 10.56 13.27
C LYS A 149 -10.79 10.75 11.86
N LYS A 150 -9.98 11.26 10.92
CA LYS A 150 -10.31 11.27 9.50
C LYS A 150 -10.08 9.88 8.91
N THR A 151 -11.12 9.36 8.27
CA THR A 151 -11.06 8.13 7.47
C THR A 151 -9.95 8.22 6.42
N PRO A 152 -9.16 7.15 6.22
CA PRO A 152 -8.09 7.15 5.23
C PRO A 152 -8.67 7.39 3.83
N SER A 153 -8.10 8.37 3.13
CA SER A 153 -8.45 8.69 1.73
C SER A 153 -7.71 7.73 0.80
N LYS A 154 -8.44 7.12 -0.15
CA LYS A 154 -7.92 6.14 -1.10
C LYS A 154 -7.33 6.84 -2.33
N LEU A 155 -6.08 6.55 -2.68
CA LEU A 155 -5.54 6.79 -4.01
C LEU A 155 -5.42 5.47 -4.75
N ARG A 156 -5.99 5.39 -5.95
CA ARG A 156 -5.77 4.28 -6.88
C ARG A 156 -4.71 4.72 -7.88
N PHE A 157 -3.74 3.86 -8.14
CA PHE A 157 -2.60 4.11 -9.01
C PHE A 157 -2.40 2.89 -9.90
N PHE A 158 -2.65 3.00 -11.20
CA PHE A 158 -2.75 1.85 -12.12
C PHE A 158 -3.86 0.84 -11.74
#